data_AF-A0A1W9UVP4-F1
#
_entry.id   AF-A0A1W9UVP4-F1
#
_cell.length_a   1.000
_cell.length_b   1.000
_cell.length_c   1.000
_cell.angle_alpha   90.00
_cell.angle_beta   90.00
_cell.angle_gamma   90.00
#
_symmetry.space_group_name_H-M   'P 1'
#
loop_
_entity.id
_entity.type
_entity.pdbx_description
1 polymer ?
#
loop_
_entity_poly.entity_id
_entity_poly.type
_entity_poly.pdbx_seq_one_letter_code
_entity_poly.pdbx_strand_id
1 'polypeptide(L)' 'MYLFNLKNGKKKLAYGESPEDALEILSYRLAEQEMALINKDEYLKISRRDIQKYVDELG' A
#
# COMPACT_ATOMS: atom_id res chain seq x y z
N MET A 1 3.26 9.20 -0.52
CA MET A 1 2.78 7.94 0.09
C MET A 1 2.25 7.09 -1.03
N TYR A 2 2.47 5.79 -0.97
CA TYR A 2 2.00 4.85 -1.96
C TYR A 2 0.92 3.99 -1.31
N LEU A 3 -0.22 3.91 -1.98
CA LEU A 3 -1.36 3.16 -1.54
C LEU A 3 -1.46 1.94 -2.45
N PHE A 4 -1.18 0.76 -1.90
CA PHE A 4 -1.19 -0.49 -2.65
C PHE A 4 -2.55 -1.16 -2.52
N ASN A 5 -3.13 -1.59 -3.63
CA ASN A 5 -4.35 -2.40 -3.60
C ASN A 5 -4.03 -3.83 -3.18
N LEU A 6 -4.80 -4.37 -2.25
CA LEU A 6 -4.84 -5.80 -1.97
C LEU A 6 -5.95 -6.46 -2.78
N LYS A 7 -5.72 -7.70 -3.19
CA LYS A 7 -6.71 -8.59 -3.83
C LYS A 7 -7.96 -8.81 -2.98
N ASN A 8 -7.86 -8.57 -1.67
CA ASN A 8 -8.99 -8.66 -0.74
C ASN A 8 -9.85 -7.38 -0.70
N GLY A 9 -9.62 -6.41 -1.58
CA GLY A 9 -10.35 -5.14 -1.66
C GLY A 9 -9.90 -4.06 -0.66
N LYS A 10 -8.99 -4.41 0.26
CA LYS A 10 -8.36 -3.47 1.17
C LYS A 10 -7.17 -2.77 0.52
N LYS A 11 -6.73 -1.67 1.13
CA LYS A 11 -5.56 -0.92 0.67
C LYS A 11 -4.49 -0.86 1.76
N LYS A 12 -3.23 -1.01 1.38
CA LYS A 12 -2.09 -0.88 2.29
C LYS A 12 -1.36 0.42 2.00
N LEU A 13 -1.24 1.24 3.04
CA LEU A 13 -0.44 2.46 2.96
C LEU A 13 1.02 2.15 3.20
N ALA A 14 1.86 2.66 2.33
CA ALA A 14 3.30 2.56 2.41
C ALA A 14 3.97 3.92 2.23
N TYR A 15 5.11 4.05 2.88
CA TYR A 15 5.96 5.23 2.82
C TYR A 15 7.27 4.79 2.22
N GLY A 16 7.69 5.46 1.15
CA GLY A 16 8.95 5.23 0.47
C GLY A 16 9.20 6.40 -0.47
N GLU A 17 10.46 6.63 -0.82
CA GLU A 17 10.81 7.62 -1.85
C GLU A 17 10.28 7.19 -3.22
N SER A 18 10.34 5.88 -3.48
CA SER A 18 9.86 5.22 -4.70
C SER A 18 8.81 4.15 -4.39
N PRO A 19 8.00 3.72 -5.39
CA PRO A 19 7.07 2.60 -5.21
C PRO A 19 7.79 1.31 -4.81
N GLU A 20 9.02 1.10 -5.29
CA GLU A 20 9.87 -0.04 -4.92
C GLU A 20 10.26 0.00 -3.42
N ASP A 21 10.78 1.14 -2.95
CA ASP A 21 11.04 1.39 -1.52
C ASP A 21 9.81 1.17 -0.64
N ALA A 22 8.67 1.71 -1.08
CA ALA A 22 7.42 1.59 -0.34
C ALA A 22 6.96 0.13 -0.27
N LEU A 23 7.15 -0.63 -1.35
CA LEU A 23 6.88 -2.06 -1.41
C LEU A 23 7.86 -2.88 -0.55
N GLU A 24 9.12 -2.48 -0.49
CA GLU A 24 10.15 -3.11 0.32
C GLU A 24 9.84 -2.92 1.82
N ILE A 25 9.50 -1.69 2.23
CA ILE A 25 9.07 -1.37 3.59
C ILE A 25 7.78 -2.10 3.98
N LEU A 26 6.85 -2.25 3.03
CA LEU A 26 5.70 -3.13 3.19
C LEU A 26 6.15 -4.58 3.42
N SER A 27 7.07 -5.09 2.62
CA SER A 27 7.60 -6.46 2.76
C SER A 27 8.23 -6.71 4.13
N TYR A 28 8.89 -5.70 4.71
CA TYR A 28 9.48 -5.82 6.04
C TYR A 28 8.44 -5.90 7.18
N ARG A 29 7.24 -5.34 6.96
CA ARG A 29 6.22 -5.21 8.00
C ARG A 29 5.06 -6.17 7.83
N LEU A 30 4.83 -6.66 6.61
CA LEU A 30 3.79 -7.62 6.29
C LEU A 30 4.35 -9.03 6.25
N ALA A 31 3.51 -9.99 6.66
CA ALA A 31 3.77 -11.39 6.42
C ALA A 31 3.71 -11.70 4.92
N GLU A 32 4.45 -12.73 4.50
CA GLU A 32 4.53 -13.20 3.11
C GLU A 32 3.13 -13.46 2.51
N GLN A 33 2.18 -13.90 3.34
CA GLN A 33 0.79 -14.13 2.94
C GLN A 33 0.06 -12.86 2.52
N GLU A 34 0.26 -11.77 3.25
CA GLU A 34 -0.34 -10.48 2.92
C GLU A 34 0.36 -9.83 1.72
N MET A 35 1.68 -10.02 1.61
CA MET A 35 2.43 -9.56 0.44
C MET A 35 1.96 -10.24 -0.85
N ALA A 36 1.58 -11.52 -0.80
CA ALA A 36 1.01 -12.25 -1.92
C ALA A 36 -0.38 -11.72 -2.35
N LEU A 37 -1.09 -11.05 -1.42
CA LEU A 37 -2.35 -10.38 -1.69
C LEU A 37 -2.16 -8.97 -2.25
N ILE A 38 -0.99 -8.35 -2.14
CA ILE A 38 -0.73 -7.01 -2.67
C ILE A 38 -0.54 -7.07 -4.20
N ASN A 39 -1.28 -6.23 -4.93
CA ASN A 39 -1.00 -5.96 -6.34
C ASN A 39 0.14 -4.93 -6.45
N LYS A 40 1.35 -5.40 -6.77
CA LYS A 40 2.53 -4.55 -6.96
C LYS A 40 2.42 -3.62 -8.17
N ASP A 41 1.58 -3.99 -9.13
CA ASP A 41 1.32 -3.24 -10.36
C ASP A 41 0.25 -2.14 -10.13
N GLU A 42 -0.66 -2.34 -9.18
CA GLU A 42 -1.71 -1.39 -8.82
C GLU A 42 -1.37 -0.64 -7.54
N TYR A 43 -0.66 0.47 -7.71
CA TYR A 43 -0.39 1.43 -6.65
C TYR A 43 -0.89 2.82 -7.02
N LEU A 44 -1.44 3.52 -6.04
CA LEU A 44 -1.85 4.91 -6.14
C LEU A 44 -0.90 5.78 -5.34
N LYS A 45 -0.20 6.68 -6.03
CA LYS A 45 0.57 7.72 -5.36
C LYS A 45 -0.39 8.77 -4.83
N ILE A 46 -0.58 8.78 -3.52
CA ILE A 46 -1.45 9.73 -2.84
C ILE A 46 -0.64 10.74 -2.03
N SER A 47 -1.17 11.96 -1.96
CA SER A 47 -0.67 13.01 -1.07
C SER A 47 -1.31 12.90 0.32
N ARG A 48 -0.71 13.53 1.34
CA ARG A 48 -1.24 13.51 2.73
C ARG A 48 -2.69 14.00 2.85
N ARG A 49 -3.18 14.82 1.92
CA ARG A 49 -4.57 15.29 1.90
C ARG A 49 -5.54 14.22 1.40
N ASP A 50 -5.10 13.39 0.45
CA ASP A 50 -5.94 12.34 -0.12
C ASP A 50 -6.05 11.11 0.77
N ILE A 51 -5.13 10.91 1.72
CA ILE A 51 -5.20 9.77 2.65
C ILE A 51 -6.50 9.72 3.43
N GLN A 52 -7.10 10.87 3.73
CA GLN A 52 -8.36 10.95 4.47
C GLN A 52 -9.54 10.43 3.65
N LYS A 53 -9.43 10.36 2.32
CA LYS A 53 -10.43 9.72 1.45
C LYS A 53 -10.30 8.20 1.44
N TYR A 54 -9.07 7.71 1.59
CA TYR A 54 -8.75 6.29 1.54
C TYR A 54 -8.68 5.63 2.92
N VAL A 55 -8.77 6.40 4.00
CA VAL A 55 -8.65 5.91 5.39
C VAL A 55 -9.69 4.85 5.73
N ASP A 56 -10.87 4.93 5.11
CA ASP A 56 -11.97 3.96 5.27
C ASP A 56 -11.65 2.63 4.55
N GLU A 57 -10.80 2.68 3.52
CA GLU A 57 -10.36 1.53 2.73
C GLU A 57 -9.02 0.94 3.25
N LEU A 58 -8.40 1.56 4.26
CA LEU A 58 -7.24 1.03 4.96
C LEU A 58 -7.70 -0.03 5.96
N GLY A 59 -7.13 -1.23 5.91
CA GLY A 59 -7.50 -2.29 6.86
C GLY A 59 -6.46 -3.36 7.12
#